data_AF-A0A1I8JDP9-F1
#
_entry.id   AF-A0A1I8JDP9-F1
#
_cell.length_a   1.000
_cell.length_b   1.000
_cell.length_c   1.000
_cell.angle_alpha   90.00
_cell.angle_beta   90.00
_cell.angle_gamma   90.00
#
_symmetry.space_group_name_H-M   'P 1'
#
loop_
_entity.id
_entity.type
_entity.pdbx_description
1 polymer ?
#
loop_
_entity_poly.entity_id
_entity_poly.type
_entity_poly.pdbx_seq_one_letter_code
_entity_poly.pdbx_strand_id
1 'polypeptide(L)'
;MSQHRLLLLLTAALIAAASAAPCFIYRGWKNPCHEVTCPDNAQCVPALNMHKYKCTCPTDCWDIGDSDDSGQVCGSDGITYESLCHLQRASCHAAVMVTPVYRGVCDPCVLESNGRRRSVCPQNQRCVLDALRRPRCECNY
;
A
#
# COMPACT_ATOMS: atom_id res chain seq x y z
N MET A 1 43.69 12.95 43.97
CA MET A 1 42.33 13.26 43.45
C MET A 1 42.28 14.74 43.06
N SER A 2 41.57 15.08 42.00
CA SER A 2 41.29 16.45 41.54
C SER A 2 42.25 17.11 40.54
N GLN A 3 42.63 16.40 39.45
CA GLN A 3 42.92 17.06 38.16
C GLN A 3 42.38 16.26 36.95
N HIS A 4 42.21 14.94 37.07
CA HIS A 4 41.66 14.10 35.99
C HIS A 4 40.15 14.27 35.71
N ARG A 5 39.36 14.85 36.63
CA ARG A 5 37.92 15.06 36.41
C ARG A 5 37.62 16.32 35.59
N LEU A 6 38.55 17.27 35.49
CA LEU A 6 38.34 18.52 34.75
C LEU A 6 38.63 18.35 33.25
N LEU A 7 39.51 17.42 32.86
CA LEU A 7 39.77 17.11 31.44
C LEU A 7 38.62 16.37 30.74
N LEU A 8 37.84 15.56 31.46
CA LEU A 8 36.75 14.76 30.88
C LEU A 8 35.53 15.61 30.47
N LEU A 9 35.34 16.79 31.06
CA LEU A 9 34.23 17.69 30.72
C LEU A 9 34.54 18.55 29.47
N LEU A 10 35.81 18.87 29.23
CA LEU A 10 36.22 19.59 28.02
C LEU A 10 36.17 18.70 26.76
N THR A 11 36.37 17.38 26.93
CA THR A 11 36.24 16.42 25.82
C THR A 11 34.78 16.16 25.43
N ALA A 12 33.82 16.37 26.33
CA ALA A 12 32.39 16.17 26.02
C ALA A 12 31.82 17.25 25.09
N ALA A 13 32.37 18.47 25.12
CA ALA A 13 31.95 19.56 24.23
C ALA A 13 32.45 19.40 22.77
N LEU A 14 33.46 18.56 22.53
CA LEU A 14 33.94 18.22 21.18
C LEU A 14 33.10 17.12 20.51
N ILE A 15 32.16 16.48 21.23
CA ILE A 15 31.33 15.39 20.70
C ILE A 15 30.11 15.92 19.91
N ALA A 16 29.83 17.23 19.93
CA ALA A 16 28.55 17.76 19.42
C ALA A 16 28.55 18.30 17.97
N ALA A 17 29.52 17.94 17.11
CA ALA A 17 29.51 18.43 15.72
C ALA A 17 30.01 17.43 14.66
N ALA A 18 29.95 16.13 14.91
CA ALA A 18 30.00 15.16 13.82
C ALA A 18 28.58 14.99 13.28
N SER A 19 28.16 15.91 12.41
CA SER A 19 26.96 15.72 11.59
C SER A 19 27.07 14.36 10.91
N ALA A 20 26.19 13.43 11.25
CA ALA A 20 26.02 12.18 10.55
C ALA A 20 25.51 12.50 9.13
N ALA A 21 26.41 12.94 8.25
CA ALA A 21 26.15 13.01 6.83
C ALA A 21 26.09 11.56 6.35
N PRO A 22 24.97 11.09 5.79
CA PRO A 22 24.89 9.74 5.25
C PRO A 22 25.99 9.55 4.19
N CYS A 23 26.62 8.38 4.17
CA CYS A 23 27.74 8.04 3.28
C CYS A 23 27.40 8.03 1.77
N PHE A 24 26.20 8.45 1.38
CA PHE A 24 25.75 8.50 0.00
C PHE A 24 25.58 9.95 -0.46
N ILE A 25 26.67 10.58 -0.89
CA ILE A 25 26.59 11.81 -1.69
C ILE A 25 26.22 11.40 -3.11
N TYR A 26 24.93 11.21 -3.37
CA TYR A 26 24.45 11.35 -4.76
C TYR A 26 24.76 12.78 -5.19
N ARG A 27 25.43 12.95 -6.33
CA ARG A 27 25.87 14.23 -6.89
C ARG A 27 24.70 15.21 -7.05
N GLY A 28 24.32 15.93 -5.99
CA GLY A 28 23.35 17.03 -5.99
C GLY A 28 21.94 16.69 -6.49
N TRP A 29 21.63 15.42 -6.74
CA TRP A 29 20.37 15.03 -7.37
C TRP A 29 19.35 14.59 -6.34
N LYS A 30 18.28 15.38 -6.18
CA LYS A 30 17.11 15.02 -5.36
C LYS A 30 16.14 14.22 -6.21
N ASN A 31 15.61 13.12 -5.66
CA ASN A 31 14.54 12.38 -6.33
C ASN A 31 13.33 13.32 -6.53
N PRO A 32 12.90 13.61 -7.77
CA PRO A 32 11.81 14.54 -8.04
C PRO A 32 10.45 14.04 -7.53
N CYS A 33 10.34 12.76 -7.13
CA CYS A 33 9.14 12.16 -6.55
C CYS A 33 9.12 12.17 -5.00
N HIS A 34 10.13 12.72 -4.32
CA HIS A 34 10.23 12.64 -2.85
C HIS A 34 9.05 13.26 -2.09
N GLU A 35 8.44 14.33 -2.63
CA GLU A 35 7.33 15.07 -2.01
C GLU A 35 6.13 15.20 -2.94
N VAL A 36 5.99 14.26 -3.89
CA VAL A 36 4.93 14.29 -4.89
C VAL A 36 3.87 13.25 -4.57
N THR A 37 2.64 13.70 -4.43
CA THR A 37 1.46 12.83 -4.42
C THR A 37 0.73 13.00 -5.75
N CYS A 38 0.67 11.91 -6.51
CA CYS A 38 -0.07 11.88 -7.76
C CYS A 38 -1.57 11.59 -7.51
N PRO A 39 -2.48 12.12 -8.33
CA PRO A 39 -3.92 11.88 -8.20
C PRO A 39 -4.28 10.44 -8.59
N ASP A 40 -5.45 9.99 -8.12
CA ASP A 40 -6.14 8.77 -8.58
C ASP A 40 -5.25 7.52 -8.61
N ASN A 41 -4.39 7.33 -7.62
CA ASN A 41 -3.44 6.22 -7.54
C ASN A 41 -2.42 6.12 -8.69
N ALA A 42 -2.17 7.21 -9.43
CA ALA A 42 -1.04 7.24 -10.36
C ALA A 42 0.30 7.13 -9.62
N GLN A 43 1.28 6.50 -10.25
CA GLN A 43 2.63 6.34 -9.71
C GLN A 43 3.54 7.48 -10.20
N CYS A 44 4.34 8.02 -9.29
CA CYS A 44 5.33 9.03 -9.64
C CYS A 44 6.60 8.37 -10.20
N VAL A 45 6.99 8.76 -11.42
CA VAL A 45 8.23 8.32 -12.06
C VAL A 45 9.10 9.52 -12.45
N PRO A 46 10.43 9.49 -12.23
CA PRO A 46 11.33 10.53 -12.73
C PRO A 46 11.28 10.62 -14.26
N ALA A 47 11.27 11.85 -14.80
CA ALA A 47 11.36 12.08 -16.24
C ALA A 47 12.80 11.95 -16.73
N LEU A 48 12.99 11.82 -18.05
CA LEU A 48 14.31 11.62 -18.71
C LEU A 48 15.35 12.69 -18.38
N ASN A 49 14.91 13.91 -18.05
CA ASN A 49 15.79 15.02 -17.66
C ASN A 49 16.21 14.96 -16.19
N MET A 50 15.76 13.95 -15.43
CA MET A 50 16.01 13.67 -14.02
C MET A 50 15.55 14.78 -13.05
N HIS A 51 15.28 15.99 -13.50
CA HIS A 51 14.85 17.13 -12.66
C HIS A 51 13.33 17.34 -12.62
N LYS A 52 12.57 16.55 -13.37
CA LYS A 52 11.10 16.56 -13.36
C LYS A 52 10.57 15.18 -13.05
N TYR A 53 9.29 15.12 -12.70
CA TYR A 53 8.55 13.88 -12.52
C TYR A 53 7.37 13.82 -13.49
N LYS A 54 6.81 12.62 -13.64
CA LYS A 54 5.55 12.35 -14.32
C LYS A 54 4.70 11.43 -13.45
N CYS A 55 3.40 11.70 -13.39
CA CYS A 55 2.42 10.76 -12.82
C CYS A 55 1.92 9.85 -13.93
N THR A 56 2.04 8.53 -13.75
CA THR A 56 1.65 7.53 -14.74
C THR A 56 0.86 6.41 -14.09
N CYS A 57 -0.17 5.90 -14.75
CA CYS A 57 -0.88 4.71 -14.27
C CYS A 57 0.04 3.48 -14.35
N PRO A 58 -0.06 2.54 -13.38
CA PRO A 58 0.60 1.25 -13.49
C PRO A 58 0.26 0.55 -14.82
N THR A 59 1.26 0.13 -15.58
CA THR A 59 1.07 -0.56 -16.86
C THR A 59 0.92 -2.06 -16.66
N ASP A 60 1.67 -2.61 -15.72
CA ASP A 60 1.81 -4.02 -15.45
C ASP A 60 1.65 -4.28 -13.96
N CYS A 61 0.92 -5.34 -13.63
CA CYS A 61 0.69 -5.78 -12.27
C CYS A 61 1.23 -7.19 -12.12
N TRP A 62 2.49 -7.29 -11.70
CA TRP A 62 3.11 -8.58 -11.41
C TRP A 62 2.60 -9.11 -10.07
N ASP A 63 1.87 -10.21 -10.11
CA ASP A 63 1.46 -10.93 -8.91
C ASP A 63 2.55 -11.94 -8.52
N ILE A 64 3.57 -11.43 -7.84
CA ILE A 64 4.56 -12.28 -7.17
C ILE A 64 3.97 -12.52 -5.78
N GLY A 65 3.44 -13.72 -5.55
CA GLY A 65 2.60 -14.08 -4.39
C GLY A 65 3.21 -13.86 -3.00
N ASP A 66 4.48 -13.49 -2.93
CA ASP A 66 5.17 -13.12 -1.68
C ASP A 66 5.21 -11.60 -1.42
N SER A 67 4.65 -10.78 -2.33
CA SER A 67 4.60 -9.32 -2.17
C SER A 67 3.41 -8.89 -1.29
N ASP A 68 3.59 -7.82 -0.52
CA ASP A 68 2.52 -7.26 0.33
C ASP A 68 1.30 -6.78 -0.48
N ASP A 69 1.48 -6.54 -1.77
CA ASP A 69 0.43 -6.08 -2.70
C ASP A 69 -0.29 -7.23 -3.41
N SER A 70 0.14 -8.47 -3.16
CA SER A 70 -0.43 -9.68 -3.74
C SER A 70 -1.79 -10.03 -3.13
N GLY A 71 -2.58 -10.77 -3.93
CA GLY A 71 -3.90 -11.25 -3.54
C GLY A 71 -5.01 -10.20 -3.58
N GLN A 72 -6.25 -10.69 -3.61
CA GLN A 72 -7.43 -9.87 -3.86
C GLN A 72 -7.62 -8.77 -2.80
N VAL A 73 -8.19 -7.65 -3.23
CA VAL A 73 -8.55 -6.53 -2.36
C VAL A 73 -9.93 -6.00 -2.72
N CYS A 74 -10.63 -5.40 -1.76
CA CYS A 74 -11.88 -4.70 -2.03
C CYS A 74 -11.67 -3.20 -2.04
N GLY A 75 -12.12 -2.56 -3.11
CA GLY A 75 -12.12 -1.11 -3.24
C GLY A 75 -13.27 -0.44 -2.48
N SER A 76 -13.11 0.86 -2.23
CA SER A 76 -14.13 1.74 -1.66
C SER A 76 -15.38 1.90 -2.53
N ASP A 77 -15.29 1.48 -3.78
CA ASP A 77 -16.37 1.39 -4.76
C ASP A 77 -17.12 0.06 -4.70
N GLY A 78 -16.75 -0.85 -3.80
CA GLY A 78 -17.38 -2.16 -3.63
C GLY A 78 -16.96 -3.19 -4.69
N ILE A 79 -15.94 -2.89 -5.49
CA ILE A 79 -15.40 -3.80 -6.51
C ILE A 79 -14.22 -4.59 -5.95
N THR A 80 -14.20 -5.90 -6.25
CA THR A 80 -13.05 -6.76 -5.92
C THR A 80 -12.02 -6.67 -7.03
N TYR A 81 -10.79 -6.32 -6.67
CA TYR A 81 -9.64 -6.30 -7.56
C TYR A 81 -8.71 -7.47 -7.27
N GLU A 82 -8.03 -7.96 -8.30
CA GLU A 82 -7.13 -9.12 -8.20
C GLU A 82 -5.93 -8.87 -7.29
N SER A 83 -5.44 -7.62 -7.25
CA SER A 83 -4.37 -7.18 -6.36
C SER A 83 -4.45 -5.67 -6.11
N LEU A 84 -3.63 -5.14 -5.20
CA LEU A 84 -3.58 -3.69 -4.95
C LEU A 84 -3.16 -2.91 -6.20
N CYS A 85 -2.23 -3.44 -7.00
CA CYS A 85 -1.83 -2.84 -8.27
C CYS A 85 -3.01 -2.73 -9.25
N HIS A 86 -3.84 -3.76 -9.34
CA HIS A 86 -5.01 -3.74 -10.23
C HIS A 86 -6.04 -2.69 -9.80
N LEU A 87 -6.23 -2.50 -8.49
CA LEU A 87 -7.05 -1.42 -7.95
C LEU A 87 -6.48 -0.05 -8.33
N GLN A 88 -5.19 0.18 -8.07
CA GLN A 88 -4.52 1.45 -8.38
C GLN A 88 -4.59 1.77 -9.87
N ARG A 89 -4.36 0.78 -10.73
CA ARG A 89 -4.45 0.91 -12.18
C ARG A 89 -5.86 1.29 -12.63
N ALA A 90 -6.89 0.59 -12.14
CA ALA A 90 -8.27 0.89 -12.49
C ALA A 90 -8.69 2.29 -12.03
N SER A 91 -8.35 2.64 -10.79
CA SER A 91 -8.57 3.98 -10.21
C SER A 91 -7.93 5.07 -11.07
N CYS A 92 -6.69 4.88 -11.49
CA CYS A 92 -5.95 5.85 -12.31
C CYS A 92 -6.56 6.04 -13.70
N HIS A 93 -6.93 4.95 -14.36
CA HIS A 93 -7.58 5.03 -15.68
C HIS A 93 -8.99 5.62 -15.62
N ALA A 94 -9.71 5.41 -14.51
CA ALA A 94 -11.03 5.98 -14.29
C ALA A 94 -10.98 7.46 -13.86
N ALA A 95 -9.80 7.99 -13.49
CA ALA A 95 -9.65 9.31 -12.87
C ALA A 95 -10.55 9.49 -11.64
N VAL A 96 -10.64 8.43 -10.83
CA VAL A 96 -11.41 8.39 -9.59
C VAL A 96 -10.57 7.70 -8.53
N MET A 97 -10.35 8.37 -7.41
CA MET A 97 -9.64 7.79 -6.27
C MET A 97 -10.44 6.64 -5.63
N VAL A 98 -9.94 5.42 -5.80
CA VAL A 98 -10.43 4.22 -5.10
C VAL A 98 -9.40 3.84 -4.05
N THR A 99 -9.84 3.59 -2.82
CA THR A 99 -8.96 3.15 -1.73
C THR A 99 -9.27 1.71 -1.34
N PRO A 100 -8.27 0.88 -1.00
CA PRO A 100 -8.53 -0.44 -0.45
C PRO A 100 -9.23 -0.32 0.92
N VAL A 101 -10.37 -1.00 1.09
CA VAL A 101 -11.13 -1.02 2.36
C VAL A 101 -10.69 -2.19 3.23
N TYR A 102 -10.43 -3.35 2.61
CA TYR A 102 -9.90 -4.53 3.28
C TYR A 102 -9.25 -5.49 2.28
N ARG A 103 -8.38 -6.36 2.80
CA ARG A 103 -7.81 -7.49 2.05
C ARG A 103 -8.88 -8.55 1.81
N GLY A 104 -8.73 -9.23 0.68
CA GLY A 104 -9.73 -10.13 0.14
C GLY A 104 -10.84 -9.41 -0.60
N VAL A 105 -11.75 -10.22 -1.08
CA VAL A 105 -12.93 -9.87 -1.87
C VAL A 105 -14.01 -9.08 -1.15
N CYS A 106 -14.85 -8.36 -1.90
CA CYS A 106 -15.94 -7.48 -1.41
C CYS A 106 -17.21 -8.19 -0.93
N ASP A 107 -17.50 -9.41 -1.40
CA ASP A 107 -18.61 -10.19 -0.86
C ASP A 107 -18.25 -11.69 -0.77
N PRO A 108 -17.70 -12.15 0.36
CA PRO A 108 -17.32 -13.54 0.60
C PRO A 108 -18.43 -14.56 0.34
N CYS A 109 -19.71 -14.17 0.32
CA CYS A 109 -20.82 -15.08 0.06
C CYS A 109 -20.94 -15.51 -1.42
N VAL A 110 -20.38 -14.75 -2.37
CA VAL A 110 -20.69 -14.92 -3.80
C VAL A 110 -19.56 -15.53 -4.63
N LEU A 111 -18.35 -15.68 -4.10
CA LEU A 111 -17.21 -15.59 -5.01
C LEU A 111 -16.65 -16.91 -5.52
N GLU A 112 -16.93 -17.15 -6.80
CA GLU A 112 -15.91 -17.04 -7.85
C GLU A 112 -16.51 -16.42 -9.12
N SER A 113 -15.63 -15.80 -9.93
CA SER A 113 -15.83 -15.42 -11.34
C SER A 113 -16.20 -16.58 -12.27
N ASN A 114 -16.20 -17.82 -11.76
CA ASN A 114 -16.71 -19.03 -12.42
C ASN A 114 -18.15 -19.42 -12.00
N GLY A 115 -18.85 -18.56 -11.26
CA GLY A 115 -20.23 -18.82 -10.83
C GLY A 115 -20.37 -19.88 -9.73
N ARG A 116 -19.27 -20.30 -9.10
CA ARG A 116 -19.28 -21.25 -7.97
C ARG A 116 -19.28 -20.49 -6.65
N ARG A 117 -20.42 -20.47 -5.94
CA ARG A 117 -20.49 -19.94 -4.57
C ARG A 117 -19.52 -20.73 -3.68
N ARG A 118 -18.51 -20.04 -3.12
CA ARG A 118 -17.62 -20.63 -2.11
C ARG A 118 -18.37 -20.96 -0.81
N SER A 119 -19.39 -20.18 -0.47
CA SER A 119 -20.28 -20.41 0.68
C SER A 119 -21.58 -21.07 0.22
N VAL A 120 -21.57 -22.39 0.14
CA VAL A 120 -22.79 -23.17 -0.13
C VAL A 120 -23.55 -23.33 1.18
N CYS A 121 -24.63 -22.57 1.33
CA CYS A 121 -25.56 -22.78 2.43
C CYS A 121 -26.54 -23.92 2.11
N PRO A 122 -26.98 -24.70 3.12
CA PRO A 122 -28.08 -25.65 2.99
C PRO A 122 -29.37 -25.02 2.45
N GLN A 123 -30.31 -25.86 2.00
CA GLN A 123 -31.61 -25.39 1.52
C GLN A 123 -32.32 -24.49 2.55
N ASN A 124 -32.98 -23.44 2.06
CA ASN A 124 -33.70 -22.41 2.83
C ASN A 124 -32.82 -21.56 3.75
N GLN A 125 -31.51 -21.50 3.51
CA GLN A 125 -30.60 -20.62 4.21
C GLN A 125 -29.96 -19.61 3.24
N ARG A 126 -29.80 -18.38 3.70
CA ARG A 126 -29.06 -17.31 3.00
C ARG A 126 -27.68 -17.16 3.61
N CYS A 127 -26.69 -16.86 2.77
CA CYS A 127 -25.38 -16.44 3.28
C CYS A 127 -25.46 -14.99 3.75
N VAL A 128 -24.95 -14.73 4.93
CA VAL A 128 -24.77 -13.40 5.52
C VAL A 128 -23.35 -13.25 6.01
N LEU A 129 -22.89 -12.00 6.19
CA LEU A 129 -21.58 -11.71 6.77
C LEU A 129 -21.76 -11.34 8.24
N ASP A 130 -20.94 -11.94 9.12
CA ASP A 130 -20.86 -11.51 10.52
C ASP A 130 -20.08 -10.19 10.68
N ALA A 131 -19.95 -9.67 11.91
CA ALA A 131 -19.22 -8.44 12.19
C ALA A 131 -17.71 -8.51 11.83
N LEU A 132 -17.16 -9.72 11.71
CA LEU A 132 -15.79 -9.98 11.24
C LEU A 132 -15.76 -10.37 9.76
N ARG A 133 -16.87 -10.16 9.06
CA ARG A 133 -17.03 -10.35 7.63
C ARG A 133 -16.82 -11.79 7.16
N ARG A 134 -17.04 -12.75 8.06
CA ARG A 134 -17.01 -14.17 7.71
C ARG A 134 -18.39 -14.61 7.23
N PRO A 135 -18.48 -15.44 6.18
CA PRO A 135 -19.75 -15.95 5.70
C PRO A 135 -20.36 -16.92 6.72
N ARG A 136 -21.64 -16.74 7.02
CA ARG A 136 -22.48 -17.62 7.84
C ARG A 136 -23.81 -17.86 7.14
N CYS A 137 -24.42 -19.00 7.41
CA CYS A 137 -25.74 -19.32 6.87
C CYS A 137 -26.81 -19.01 7.92
N GLU A 138 -27.80 -18.23 7.54
CA GLU A 138 -28.98 -17.92 8.35
C GLU A 138 -30.25 -18.42 7.67
N CYS A 139 -31.18 -18.96 8.44
CA CYS A 139 -32.49 -19.36 7.94
C CYS A 139 -33.28 -18.13 7.48
N ASN A 140 -34.00 -18.27 6.36
CA ASN A 140 -35.01 -17.31 5.95
C ASN A 140 -36.36 -17.75 6.54
N TYR A 141 -36.85 -17.08 7.59
CA TYR A 141 -38.13 -17.37 8.24
C TYR A 141 -39.29 -16.61 7.61
#